data_AF-A0A2G1WYI0-F1
#
_entry.id   AF-A0A2G1WYI0-F1
#
_cell.length_a   1.000
_cell.length_b   1.000
_cell.length_c   1.000
_cell.angle_alpha   90.00
_cell.angle_beta   90.00
_cell.angle_gamma   90.00
#
_symmetry.space_group_name_H-M   'P 1'
#
loop_
_entity.id
_entity.type
_entity.pdbx_description
1 polymer ?
#
loop_
_entity_poly.entity_id
_entity_poly.type
_entity_poly.pdbx_seq_one_letter_code
_entity_poly.pdbx_strand_id
1 'polypeptide(L)' 'MARSERVVGASENADMRGPSEADPYEVDVDERRVVSAYCCTCGKTAGLLLEVGDDSPWEHDEKHASHMVDYWMEMSA' A
#
# COMPACT_ATOMS: atom_id res chain seq x y z
N MET A 1 -41.02 -19.02 -46.99
CA MET A 1 -39.82 -18.22 -47.32
C MET A 1 -39.76 -17.04 -46.37
N ALA A 2 -39.08 -17.17 -45.23
CA ALA A 2 -38.81 -16.07 -44.31
C ALA A 2 -37.33 -15.69 -44.45
N ARG A 3 -37.04 -14.45 -44.85
CA ARG A 3 -35.67 -13.94 -44.96
C ARG A 3 -35.14 -13.75 -43.54
N SER A 4 -34.21 -14.60 -43.12
CA SER A 4 -33.42 -14.38 -41.91
C SER A 4 -32.28 -13.44 -42.26
N GLU A 5 -32.38 -12.18 -41.87
CA GLU A 5 -31.25 -11.27 -41.89
C GLU A 5 -30.30 -11.68 -40.77
N ARG A 6 -29.09 -12.06 -41.18
CA ARG A 6 -28.00 -12.52 -40.30
C ARG A 6 -27.43 -11.28 -39.62
N VAL A 7 -27.72 -11.09 -38.33
CA VAL A 7 -26.95 -10.17 -37.49
C VAL A 7 -25.57 -10.80 -37.29
N VAL A 8 -24.57 -10.30 -38.01
CA VAL A 8 -23.16 -10.62 -37.79
C VAL A 8 -22.54 -9.40 -37.12
N GLY A 9 -22.67 -9.37 -35.79
CA GLY A 9 -21.93 -8.46 -34.92
C GLY A 9 -21.04 -9.27 -34.00
N ALA A 10 -20.17 -10.12 -34.56
CA ALA A 10 -19.11 -10.75 -33.80
C ALA A 10 -17.95 -9.77 -33.71
N SER A 11 -18.07 -8.78 -32.82
CA SER A 11 -16.88 -8.12 -32.31
C SER A 11 -16.28 -9.07 -31.30
N GLU A 12 -15.07 -9.58 -31.56
CA GLU A 12 -14.27 -10.21 -30.52
C GLU A 12 -14.20 -9.21 -29.36
N ASN A 13 -14.69 -9.60 -28.19
CA ASN A 13 -14.42 -8.88 -26.96
C ASN A 13 -12.93 -9.05 -26.65
N ALA A 14 -12.09 -8.37 -27.43
CA ALA A 14 -10.68 -8.26 -27.18
C ALA A 14 -10.55 -7.68 -25.77
N ASP A 15 -10.08 -8.51 -24.85
CA ASP A 15 -9.74 -8.06 -23.51
C ASP A 15 -8.59 -7.06 -23.67
N MET A 16 -8.92 -5.78 -23.65
CA MET A 16 -7.97 -4.66 -23.76
C MET A 16 -7.21 -4.43 -22.45
N ARG A 17 -7.19 -5.40 -21.53
CA ARG A 17 -6.22 -5.43 -20.43
C ARG A 17 -4.85 -5.69 -21.04
N GLY A 18 -4.27 -4.62 -21.59
CA GLY A 18 -2.84 -4.53 -21.81
C GLY A 18 -2.09 -4.82 -20.50
N PRO A 19 -0.76 -5.00 -20.56
CA PRO A 19 0.03 -5.13 -19.34
C PRO A 19 -0.35 -3.97 -18.41
N SER A 20 -0.85 -4.30 -17.22
CA SER A 20 -1.21 -3.32 -16.20
C SER A 20 0.11 -2.74 -15.70
N GLU A 21 0.68 -1.80 -16.44
CA GLU A 21 1.68 -0.90 -15.92
C GLU A 21 0.99 -0.18 -14.78
N ALA A 22 1.46 -0.42 -13.55
CA ALA A 22 0.90 0.21 -12.35
C ALA A 22 0.78 1.71 -12.61
N ASP A 23 -0.39 2.27 -12.33
CA ASP A 23 -0.57 3.70 -12.50
C ASP A 23 0.48 4.43 -11.64
N PRO A 24 1.15 5.48 -12.14
CA PRO A 24 2.18 6.18 -11.36
C PRO A 24 1.65 6.84 -10.08
N TYR A 25 0.32 6.92 -9.93
CA TYR A 25 -0.37 7.34 -8.71
C TYR A 25 -1.03 6.17 -7.96
N GLU A 26 -0.95 4.93 -8.46
CA GLU A 26 -1.25 3.74 -7.66
C GLU A 26 -0.16 3.60 -6.60
N VAL A 27 -0.53 3.95 -5.37
CA VAL A 27 0.25 3.59 -4.19
C VAL A 27 -0.03 2.12 -3.91
N ASP A 28 1.02 1.29 -3.84
CA ASP A 28 0.87 -0.11 -3.44
C ASP A 28 0.29 -0.15 -2.02
N VAL A 29 -0.97 -0.62 -1.94
CA VAL A 29 -1.74 -0.74 -0.70
C VAL A 29 -1.59 -2.11 -0.04
N ASP A 30 -0.88 -3.04 -0.67
CA ASP A 30 -0.61 -4.38 -0.13
C ASP A 30 0.80 -4.48 0.48
N GLU A 31 1.68 -3.50 0.23
CA GLU A 31 3.02 -3.45 0.83
C GLU A 31 2.96 -3.09 2.33
N ARG A 32 3.35 -4.04 3.19
CA ARG A 32 3.48 -3.82 4.64
C ARG A 32 4.53 -2.75 4.91
N ARG A 33 4.14 -1.68 5.61
CA ARG A 33 5.05 -0.58 5.95
C ARG A 33 5.89 -0.96 7.16
N VAL A 34 7.18 -1.16 6.92
CA VAL A 34 8.16 -1.30 8.00
C VAL A 34 8.57 0.11 8.44
N VAL A 35 8.15 0.48 9.65
CA VAL A 35 8.50 1.76 10.26
C VAL A 35 9.49 1.51 11.39
N SER A 36 10.68 2.08 11.28
CA SER A 36 11.64 2.13 12.37
C SER A 36 11.30 3.30 13.29
N ALA A 37 11.39 3.07 14.60
CA ALA A 37 11.19 4.07 15.64
C ALA A 37 12.40 4.14 16.57
N TYR A 38 12.77 5.35 16.99
CA TYR A 38 13.84 5.59 17.96
C TYR A 38 13.48 6.64 18.99
N CYS A 39 13.63 6.29 20.25
CA CYS A 39 13.47 7.18 21.38
C CYS A 39 14.74 8.00 21.62
N CYS A 40 14.74 9.28 21.23
CA CYS A 40 15.85 10.22 21.43
C CYS A 40 16.16 10.47 22.92
N THR A 41 15.20 10.26 23.81
CA THR A 41 15.38 10.48 25.26
C THR A 41 16.07 9.29 25.94
N CYS A 42 15.83 8.08 25.46
CA CYS A 42 16.18 6.85 26.17
C CYS A 42 17.01 5.86 25.35
N GLY A 43 17.26 6.15 24.07
CA GLY A 43 18.10 5.36 23.18
C GLY A 43 17.49 4.03 22.72
N LYS A 44 16.20 3.79 22.97
CA LYS A 44 15.52 2.55 22.57
C LYS A 44 15.09 2.62 21.10
N THR A 45 15.23 1.52 20.39
CA THR A 45 14.79 1.34 19.00
C THR A 45 13.73 0.25 18.90
N ALA A 46 12.79 0.38 17.97
CA ALA A 46 11.85 -0.68 17.59
C ALA A 46 11.58 -0.66 16.10
N GLY A 47 11.32 -1.83 15.52
CA GLY A 47 10.74 -1.96 14.18
C GLY A 47 9.27 -2.29 14.30
N LEU A 48 8.41 -1.50 13.66
CA LEU A 48 6.97 -1.62 13.64
C LEU A 48 6.54 -2.15 12.27
N LEU A 49 5.66 -3.15 12.31
CA LEU A 49 5.00 -3.68 11.11
C LEU A 49 3.58 -3.15 11.12
N LEU A 50 3.33 -2.10 10.34
CA LEU A 50 2.02 -1.44 10.30
C LEU A 50 1.25 -1.87 9.05
N GLU A 51 -0.04 -2.12 9.22
CA GLU A 51 -0.97 -2.35 8.11
C GLU A 51 -1.26 -1.03 7.37
N VAL A 52 -1.82 -1.10 6.17
CA VAL A 52 -2.13 0.12 5.40
C VAL A 52 -3.26 0.89 6.09
N GLY A 53 -2.94 2.14 6.43
CA GLY A 53 -3.85 3.03 7.17
C GLY A 53 -3.72 2.93 8.69
N ASP A 54 -2.90 2.02 9.22
CA ASP A 54 -2.60 1.96 10.65
C ASP A 54 -1.58 3.04 11.00
N ASP A 55 -1.99 3.97 11.86
CA ASP A 55 -1.16 5.06 12.42
C ASP A 55 -0.85 4.85 13.91
N SER A 56 -1.04 3.61 14.39
CA SER A 56 -0.82 3.26 15.79
C SER A 56 0.61 3.62 16.24
N PRO A 57 0.76 4.43 17.30
CA PRO A 57 2.07 4.81 17.81
C PRO A 57 2.80 3.62 18.43
N TRP A 58 4.12 3.73 18.56
CA TRP A 58 4.88 2.73 19.31
C TRP A 58 4.45 2.73 20.78
N GLU A 59 4.17 1.56 21.37
CA GLU A 59 3.76 1.43 22.78
C GLU A 59 4.67 2.18 23.78
N HIS A 60 5.96 2.34 23.47
CA HIS A 60 6.89 3.09 24.31
C HIS A 60 6.57 4.59 24.31
N ASP A 61 6.20 5.15 23.15
CA ASP A 61 5.79 6.54 23.00
C ASP A 61 4.51 6.81 23.83
N GLU A 62 3.51 5.93 23.71
CA GLU A 62 2.26 6.00 24.48
C GLU A 62 2.48 5.98 26.00
N LYS A 63 3.39 5.11 26.46
CA LYS A 63 3.70 4.96 27.90
C LYS A 63 4.60 6.08 28.43
N HIS A 64 5.26 6.84 27.56
CA HIS A 64 6.26 7.83 27.94
C HIS A 64 6.06 9.15 27.17
N ALA A 65 4.93 9.83 27.41
CA ALA A 65 4.54 11.06 26.73
C ALA A 65 5.54 12.24 26.78
N SER A 66 6.55 12.20 27.66
CA SER A 66 7.63 13.20 27.71
C SER A 66 8.85 12.84 26.85
N HIS A 67 8.90 11.62 26.31
CA HIS A 67 9.98 11.20 25.45
C HIS A 67 9.77 11.74 24.03
N MET A 68 10.88 12.02 23.35
CA MET A 68 10.85 12.35 21.94
C MET A 68 11.17 11.09 21.14
N VAL A 69 10.27 10.69 20.25
CA VAL A 69 10.42 9.53 19.38
C VAL A 69 10.48 9.99 17.91
N ASP A 70 11.47 9.51 17.19
CA ASP A 70 11.63 9.73 15.75
C ASP A 70 11.19 8.47 14.99
N TYR A 71 10.46 8.64 13.90
CA TYR A 71 9.91 7.56 13.08
C TYR A 71 10.35 7.74 11.63
N TRP A 72 10.84 6.67 10.99
CA TRP A 72 11.21 6.68 9.57
C TRP A 72 10.86 5.35 8.91
N MET A 73 10.60 5.41 7.60
CA MET A 73 10.41 4.20 6.79
C MET A 73 11.78 3.65 6.41
N GLU A 74 11.99 2.36 6.63
CA GLU A 74 13.16 1.67 6.10
C GLU A 74 12.95 1.44 4.61
N MET A 75 13.62 2.24 3.77
CA MET A 75 13.69 1.95 2.35
C MET A 75 14.69 0.82 2.15
N SER A 76 14.21 -0.41 1.98
CA SER A 76 15.05 -1.51 1.52
C SER A 76 15.60 -1.16 0.14
N ALA A 77 16.92 -0.98 0.05
CA ALA A 77 17.63 -0.72 -1.21
C ALA A 77 17.57 -1.90 -2.18
#